data_AF-A0A4U6V2X9-F1
#
_entry.id   AF-A0A4U6V2X9-F1
#
_cell.length_a   1.000
_cell.length_b   1.000
_cell.length_c   1.000
_cell.angle_alpha   90.00
_cell.angle_beta   90.00
_cell.angle_gamma   90.00
#
_symmetry.space_group_name_H-M   'P 1'
#
loop_
_entity.id
_entity.type
_entity.pdbx_description
1 polymer ?
#
loop_
_entity_poly.entity_id
_entity_poly.type
_entity_poly.pdbx_seq_one_letter_code
_entity_poly.pdbx_strand_id
1 'polypeptide(L)'
;MCRGARSFPPHAWRPVTPVLCFSSYKKKNRTSPRSRIHVHGAPVYTNDSAAHSIEPSPMETMLASLVPASGTAAAAAAAGGLVAAAAAALVAGGGRLVGQKDRLNAPPAVPGLPIIGNLHQLKEKKPHQTFARWAQVYGPIYTIRTGASSVAVLNSTEVAKEAMVAKFSSISTRKLSNALSVLTCDKKIVATSDYGDFHKMVKRYVMVSMLGASSQKQFRGIRDMVIDNMLSTFHTLVTDDPKAALNFREVFKNELFRLSLIQALGEDMSSVYVEEFGKTISKEEIYQTTVVDLMMCALAVDWRDFFPYLRWISNRNFETKVSTTEARRTAVIRALINQQKKRIARGEARVSYLDFLVAQNTLTDEQVTTLVWEAVIEAADTTLVTTEWAMYELCKNQEKQERLFEEIQEVCGDETVTEDDLPRLPYLNAVFHETLRRHPPVSLVPPRFVHENTTLAGYDIPAGTELIINLYGCNMNKNDWDEPEEWKPERFLDGRFEQADMFKTMAFGAGRRACAGATQATNIACTAIARFVQDFAWRLKEGDEDKDDTIQLTTNRLYPLHVYLTPRGRK
;
A
#
# COMPACT_ATOMS: atom_id res chain seq x y z
N MET A 1 -17.23 -50.29 34.08
CA MET A 1 -18.39 -50.62 34.94
C MET A 1 -19.07 -49.33 35.38
N CYS A 2 -20.41 -49.33 35.41
CA CYS A 2 -21.37 -48.30 35.88
C CYS A 2 -21.42 -46.99 35.05
N ARG A 3 -22.34 -46.79 34.08
CA ARG A 3 -23.83 -46.60 34.13
C ARG A 3 -24.33 -45.45 34.99
N GLY A 4 -25.08 -44.53 34.37
CA GLY A 4 -25.97 -43.58 35.05
C GLY A 4 -26.52 -42.47 34.15
N ALA A 5 -27.48 -42.80 33.29
CA ALA A 5 -28.21 -41.88 32.42
C ALA A 5 -29.28 -41.06 33.18
N ARG A 6 -29.63 -39.87 32.66
CA ARG A 6 -30.99 -39.28 32.69
C ARG A 6 -31.13 -38.22 31.58
N SER A 7 -32.35 -38.09 31.07
CA SER A 7 -32.71 -37.62 29.73
C SER A 7 -33.81 -36.54 29.75
N PHE A 8 -33.65 -35.50 28.90
CA PHE A 8 -34.67 -34.75 28.11
C PHE A 8 -35.78 -33.90 28.80
N PRO A 9 -36.49 -32.93 28.12
CA PRO A 9 -36.20 -32.09 26.92
C PRO A 9 -36.75 -30.61 27.06
N PRO A 10 -37.31 -29.88 26.03
CA PRO A 10 -36.85 -28.52 25.66
C PRO A 10 -37.95 -27.42 25.72
N HIS A 11 -37.62 -26.12 25.68
CA HIS A 11 -38.60 -25.10 25.22
C HIS A 11 -37.95 -23.87 24.57
N ALA A 12 -38.60 -23.47 23.47
CA ALA A 12 -38.28 -22.41 22.52
C ALA A 12 -38.58 -21.01 23.02
N TRP A 13 -37.87 -19.98 22.54
CA TRP A 13 -38.40 -18.61 22.38
C TRP A 13 -37.77 -17.90 21.17
N ARG A 14 -38.65 -17.28 20.37
CA ARG A 14 -38.40 -16.36 19.24
C ARG A 14 -38.52 -14.88 19.72
N PRO A 15 -38.16 -13.88 18.89
CA PRO A 15 -37.56 -12.61 19.32
C PRO A 15 -38.57 -11.46 19.50
N VAL A 16 -38.17 -10.41 20.23
CA VAL A 16 -38.87 -9.12 20.30
C VAL A 16 -37.88 -7.96 20.08
N THR A 17 -38.27 -7.09 19.14
CA THR A 17 -37.68 -5.81 18.72
C THR A 17 -37.60 -4.75 19.84
N PRO A 18 -36.62 -3.82 19.82
CA PRO A 18 -36.68 -2.62 20.66
C PRO A 18 -37.22 -1.40 19.91
N VAL A 19 -38.11 -0.69 20.59
CA VAL A 19 -38.67 0.62 20.26
C VAL A 19 -37.72 1.72 20.72
N LEU A 20 -37.52 2.73 19.86
CA LEU A 20 -36.82 3.99 20.13
C LEU A 20 -37.62 4.88 21.08
N CYS A 21 -36.96 5.50 22.06
CA CYS A 21 -37.48 6.72 22.69
C CYS A 21 -36.33 7.66 23.09
N PHE A 22 -36.36 8.87 22.53
CA PHE A 22 -35.49 10.00 22.84
C PHE A 22 -35.98 10.70 24.12
N SER A 23 -35.05 11.16 24.97
CA SER A 23 -35.28 12.34 25.81
C SER A 23 -33.98 13.04 26.17
N SER A 24 -34.01 14.36 26.02
CA SER A 24 -32.95 15.35 26.21
C SER A 24 -33.12 16.02 27.56
N TYR A 25 -32.05 16.29 28.32
CA TYR A 25 -32.07 17.35 29.34
C TYR A 25 -30.70 17.97 29.64
N LYS A 26 -30.75 19.28 29.92
CA LYS A 26 -29.67 20.29 30.01
C LYS A 26 -28.96 20.41 31.38
N LYS A 27 -27.67 20.77 31.32
CA LYS A 27 -26.83 21.72 32.13
C LYS A 27 -27.11 21.97 33.64
N LYS A 28 -26.07 21.88 34.49
CA LYS A 28 -25.30 23.01 35.13
C LYS A 28 -24.25 22.57 36.18
N ASN A 29 -23.04 23.17 36.09
CA ASN A 29 -22.01 23.63 37.07
C ASN A 29 -22.08 23.14 38.56
N ARG A 30 -21.00 22.84 39.31
CA ARG A 30 -19.77 23.65 39.59
C ARG A 30 -18.76 22.84 40.48
N THR A 31 -17.47 23.23 40.43
CA THR A 31 -16.37 23.14 41.44
C THR A 31 -15.65 21.80 41.78
N SER A 32 -14.30 21.84 41.66
CA SER A 32 -13.25 20.85 42.04
C SER A 32 -12.76 21.03 43.50
N PRO A 33 -11.66 20.40 44.00
CA PRO A 33 -10.82 19.30 43.46
C PRO A 33 -10.50 18.17 44.48
N ARG A 34 -10.17 16.96 44.01
CA ARG A 34 -9.14 16.09 44.63
C ARG A 34 -8.76 14.95 43.69
N SER A 35 -7.46 14.76 43.59
CA SER A 35 -6.69 13.87 42.72
C SER A 35 -6.95 12.38 42.97
N ARG A 36 -7.39 11.67 41.93
CA ARG A 36 -7.08 10.25 41.66
C ARG A 36 -7.04 10.07 40.15
N ILE A 37 -5.88 9.73 39.62
CA ILE A 37 -5.71 9.33 38.22
C ILE A 37 -6.27 7.91 38.13
N HIS A 38 -7.54 7.79 37.74
CA HIS A 38 -8.08 6.54 37.19
C HIS A 38 -7.82 6.56 35.69
N VAL A 39 -6.98 5.63 35.24
CA VAL A 39 -6.84 5.28 33.82
C VAL A 39 -8.13 4.59 33.41
N HIS A 40 -9.10 5.38 32.94
CA HIS A 40 -10.23 4.83 32.19
C HIS A 40 -9.76 4.60 30.76
N GLY A 41 -9.67 3.32 30.37
CA GLY A 41 -9.48 2.90 29.00
C GLY A 41 -10.54 3.55 28.11
N ALA A 42 -10.09 4.40 27.20
CA ALA A 42 -10.89 4.81 26.07
C ALA A 42 -11.15 3.57 25.19
N PRO A 43 -12.35 3.43 24.60
CA PRO A 43 -12.62 2.33 23.70
C PRO A 43 -11.68 2.44 22.51
N VAL A 44 -10.76 1.47 22.41
CA VAL A 44 -10.01 1.17 21.21
C VAL A 44 -11.06 0.85 20.14
N TYR A 45 -11.17 1.71 19.13
CA TYR A 45 -11.92 1.39 17.92
C TYR A 45 -11.18 0.26 17.23
N THR A 46 -11.51 -0.99 17.55
CA THR A 46 -11.18 -2.11 16.67
C THR A 46 -12.00 -1.91 15.41
N ASN A 47 -11.31 -1.74 14.28
CA ASN A 47 -11.93 -1.47 13.00
C ASN A 47 -12.49 -2.78 12.38
N ASP A 48 -13.22 -3.56 13.18
CA ASP A 48 -13.81 -4.84 12.76
C ASP A 48 -14.97 -4.66 11.77
N SER A 49 -15.55 -3.45 11.69
CA SER A 49 -16.68 -3.16 10.81
C SER A 49 -16.29 -2.76 9.37
N ALA A 50 -15.01 -2.48 9.10
CA ALA A 50 -14.54 -2.10 7.76
C ALA A 50 -14.22 -3.32 6.85
N ALA A 51 -14.07 -4.52 7.43
CA ALA A 51 -13.67 -5.71 6.67
C ALA A 51 -14.80 -6.32 5.80
N HIS A 52 -16.06 -5.91 5.99
CA HIS A 52 -17.22 -6.56 5.38
C HIS A 52 -18.10 -5.67 4.48
N SER A 53 -17.72 -4.42 4.21
CA SER A 53 -18.40 -3.64 3.16
C SER A 53 -17.87 -4.04 1.78
N ILE A 54 -18.75 -4.61 0.95
CA ILE A 54 -18.49 -4.81 -0.48
C ILE A 54 -18.66 -3.44 -1.12
N GLU A 55 -17.57 -2.73 -1.43
CA GLU A 55 -17.67 -1.57 -2.32
C GLU A 55 -18.22 -2.06 -3.68
N PRO A 56 -19.27 -1.41 -4.22
CA PRO A 56 -19.88 -1.82 -5.48
C PRO A 56 -18.88 -1.74 -6.62
N SER A 57 -19.00 -2.65 -7.59
CA SER A 57 -18.20 -2.64 -8.81
C SER A 57 -18.33 -1.30 -9.55
N PRO A 58 -17.37 -0.94 -10.44
CA PRO A 58 -17.46 0.31 -11.20
C PRO A 58 -18.76 0.43 -12.01
N MET A 59 -19.30 -0.70 -12.47
CA MET A 59 -20.58 -0.78 -13.18
C MET A 59 -21.76 -0.50 -12.25
N GLU A 60 -21.77 -1.05 -11.03
CA GLU A 60 -22.81 -0.77 -10.04
C GLU A 60 -22.77 0.69 -9.57
N THR A 61 -21.58 1.26 -9.43
CA THR A 61 -21.41 2.68 -9.08
C THR A 61 -21.87 3.59 -10.24
N MET A 62 -21.56 3.22 -11.48
CA MET A 62 -22.05 3.90 -12.67
C MET A 62 -23.59 3.89 -12.70
N LEU A 63 -24.20 2.71 -12.54
CA LEU A 63 -25.66 2.57 -12.50
C LEU A 63 -26.28 3.42 -11.39
N ALA A 64 -25.70 3.42 -10.19
CA ALA A 64 -26.17 4.24 -9.08
C ALA A 64 -26.07 5.75 -9.37
N SER A 65 -25.03 6.19 -10.09
CA SER A 65 -24.85 7.60 -10.49
C SER A 65 -25.81 8.07 -11.59
N LEU A 66 -26.40 7.12 -12.34
CA LEU A 66 -27.37 7.39 -13.39
C LEU A 66 -28.82 7.48 -12.86
N VAL A 67 -29.07 7.08 -11.61
CA VAL A 67 -30.39 7.21 -10.98
C VAL A 67 -30.57 8.66 -10.49
N PRO A 68 -31.53 9.43 -11.04
CA PRO A 68 -31.76 10.79 -10.60
C PRO A 68 -32.26 10.80 -9.15
N ALA A 69 -31.74 11.70 -8.30
CA ALA A 69 -32.21 11.89 -6.93
C ALA A 69 -33.65 12.41 -6.82
N SER A 70 -34.26 12.80 -7.95
CA SER A 70 -35.66 13.22 -8.06
C SER A 70 -36.36 12.34 -9.09
N GLY A 71 -37.39 11.60 -8.65
CA GLY A 71 -38.15 10.66 -9.48
C GLY A 71 -38.91 11.29 -10.65
N THR A 72 -38.21 11.63 -11.73
CA THR A 72 -38.82 11.97 -13.01
C THR A 72 -38.34 10.97 -14.07
N ALA A 73 -39.14 9.91 -14.26
CA ALA A 73 -38.91 8.83 -15.21
C ALA A 73 -38.89 9.26 -16.70
N ALA A 74 -39.15 10.53 -17.01
CA ALA A 74 -39.29 11.02 -18.38
C ALA A 74 -37.94 11.28 -19.10
N ALA A 75 -36.86 11.59 -18.37
CA ALA A 75 -35.56 11.89 -19.00
C ALA A 75 -34.74 10.63 -19.37
N ALA A 76 -34.91 9.54 -18.64
CA ALA A 76 -34.20 8.28 -18.88
C ALA A 76 -34.69 7.53 -20.14
N ALA A 77 -35.97 7.68 -20.50
CA ALA A 77 -36.55 7.02 -21.67
C ALA A 77 -36.06 7.62 -23.01
N ALA A 78 -35.83 8.94 -23.06
CA ALA A 78 -35.33 9.61 -24.26
C ALA A 78 -33.84 9.30 -24.54
N ALA A 79 -33.02 9.16 -23.49
CA ALA A 79 -31.61 8.79 -23.61
C ALA A 79 -31.42 7.30 -23.97
N GLY A 80 -32.26 6.41 -23.43
CA GLY A 80 -32.23 4.98 -23.77
C GLY A 80 -32.58 4.68 -25.23
N GLY A 81 -33.55 5.42 -25.80
CA GLY A 81 -33.96 5.26 -27.21
C GLY A 81 -32.89 5.67 -28.22
N LEU A 82 -32.14 6.74 -27.94
CA LEU A 82 -31.05 7.22 -28.81
C LEU A 82 -29.82 6.29 -28.78
N VAL A 83 -29.50 5.71 -27.63
CA VAL A 83 -28.38 4.76 -27.48
C VAL A 83 -28.71 3.42 -28.14
N ALA A 84 -29.95 2.94 -28.05
CA ALA A 84 -30.40 1.74 -28.74
C ALA A 84 -30.42 1.92 -30.27
N ALA A 85 -30.84 3.08 -30.76
CA ALA A 85 -30.82 3.41 -32.18
C ALA A 85 -29.39 3.55 -32.74
N ALA A 86 -28.46 4.13 -31.97
CA ALA A 86 -27.04 4.22 -32.35
C ALA A 86 -26.34 2.85 -32.34
N ALA A 87 -26.67 1.99 -31.38
CA ALA A 87 -26.18 0.61 -31.33
C ALA A 87 -26.71 -0.23 -32.51
N ALA A 88 -28.00 -0.08 -32.87
CA ALA A 88 -28.58 -0.75 -34.03
C ALA A 88 -27.98 -0.24 -35.36
N ALA A 89 -27.69 1.06 -35.48
CA ALA A 89 -27.04 1.63 -36.66
C ALA A 89 -25.57 1.17 -36.82
N LEU A 90 -24.84 0.98 -35.71
CA LEU A 90 -23.48 0.43 -35.72
C LEU A 90 -23.45 -1.06 -36.09
N VAL A 91 -24.48 -1.83 -35.74
CA VAL A 91 -24.63 -3.24 -36.14
C VAL A 91 -25.05 -3.37 -37.61
N ALA A 92 -25.86 -2.45 -38.13
CA ALA A 92 -26.31 -2.47 -39.53
C ALA A 92 -25.30 -1.87 -40.53
N GLY A 93 -24.40 -0.98 -40.09
CA GLY A 93 -23.42 -0.30 -40.96
C GLY A 93 -22.05 -1.00 -41.09
N GLY A 94 -21.83 -2.14 -40.45
CA GLY A 94 -20.53 -2.85 -40.41
C GLY A 94 -20.13 -3.60 -41.69
N GLY A 95 -20.71 -3.23 -42.85
CA GLY A 95 -20.42 -3.84 -44.15
C GLY A 95 -19.36 -3.07 -44.92
N ARG A 96 -18.12 -3.59 -44.89
CA ARG A 96 -16.98 -3.29 -45.80
C ARG A 96 -16.36 -1.89 -45.71
N LEU A 97 -15.22 -1.83 -45.03
CA LEU A 97 -13.98 -1.19 -45.52
C LEU A 97 -12.80 -1.85 -44.79
N VAL A 98 -12.46 -3.09 -45.16
CA VAL A 98 -11.18 -3.70 -44.78
C VAL A 98 -10.16 -3.28 -45.82
N GLY A 99 -9.60 -2.09 -45.63
CA GLY A 99 -8.30 -1.74 -46.19
C GLY A 99 -7.24 -2.61 -45.54
N GLN A 100 -6.32 -3.13 -46.35
CA GLN A 100 -5.20 -3.98 -45.99
C GLN A 100 -4.27 -3.23 -45.01
N LYS A 101 -4.57 -3.27 -43.71
CA LYS A 101 -3.63 -2.87 -42.66
C LYS A 101 -2.64 -4.01 -42.48
N ASP A 102 -1.36 -3.72 -42.52
CA ASP A 102 -0.32 -4.61 -42.00
C ASP A 102 -0.81 -5.16 -40.66
N ARG A 103 -0.94 -6.49 -40.57
CA ARG A 103 -1.41 -7.15 -39.34
C ARG A 103 -0.33 -6.94 -38.29
N LEU A 104 -0.52 -5.93 -37.45
CA LEU A 104 0.31 -5.71 -36.25
C LEU A 104 0.44 -7.03 -35.50
N ASN A 105 1.65 -7.37 -35.08
CA ASN A 105 1.90 -8.54 -34.25
C ASN A 105 1.45 -8.22 -32.82
N ALA A 106 0.14 -8.22 -32.58
CA ALA A 106 -0.44 -7.86 -31.29
C ALA A 106 -0.31 -9.00 -30.27
N PRO A 107 -0.15 -8.70 -28.97
CA PRO A 107 -0.20 -9.73 -27.93
C PRO A 107 -1.56 -10.43 -27.90
N PRO A 108 -1.63 -11.68 -27.40
CA PRO A 108 -2.90 -12.38 -27.19
C PRO A 108 -3.90 -11.52 -26.42
N ALA A 109 -5.17 -11.53 -26.84
CA ALA A 109 -6.22 -10.74 -26.21
C ALA A 109 -7.17 -11.63 -25.40
N VAL A 110 -7.45 -11.23 -24.15
CA VAL A 110 -8.46 -11.90 -23.32
C VAL A 110 -9.86 -11.52 -23.85
N PRO A 111 -10.72 -12.48 -24.24
CA PRO A 111 -12.05 -12.18 -24.72
C PRO A 111 -12.87 -11.38 -23.70
N GLY A 112 -13.36 -10.22 -24.14
CA GLY A 112 -14.18 -9.30 -23.36
C GLY A 112 -15.51 -8.99 -24.06
N LEU A 113 -16.46 -8.45 -23.32
CA LEU A 113 -17.77 -8.06 -23.89
C LEU A 113 -17.65 -6.74 -24.69
N PRO A 114 -18.54 -6.50 -25.67
CA PRO A 114 -18.61 -5.20 -26.35
C PRO A 114 -18.75 -4.05 -25.35
N ILE A 115 -18.15 -2.90 -25.68
CA ILE A 115 -18.15 -1.64 -24.89
C ILE A 115 -17.39 -1.72 -23.56
N ILE A 116 -17.70 -2.68 -22.69
CA ILE A 116 -17.15 -2.77 -21.33
C ILE A 116 -15.84 -3.57 -21.25
N GLY A 117 -15.56 -4.42 -22.24
CA GLY A 117 -14.38 -5.29 -22.27
C GLY A 117 -14.39 -6.30 -21.13
N ASN A 118 -13.27 -6.39 -20.41
CA ASN A 118 -13.01 -7.36 -19.35
C ASN A 118 -13.40 -6.88 -17.95
N LEU A 119 -13.98 -5.67 -17.80
CA LEU A 119 -14.41 -5.15 -16.49
C LEU A 119 -15.35 -6.12 -15.74
N HIS A 120 -16.22 -6.81 -16.47
CA HIS A 120 -17.13 -7.80 -15.90
C HIS A 120 -16.44 -9.06 -15.37
N GLN A 121 -15.17 -9.31 -15.73
CA GLN A 121 -14.37 -10.42 -15.21
C GLN A 121 -13.50 -9.99 -14.02
N LEU A 122 -13.30 -8.68 -13.83
CA LEU A 122 -12.55 -8.10 -12.71
C LEU A 122 -13.45 -7.88 -11.49
N LYS A 123 -14.15 -8.94 -11.06
CA LYS A 123 -15.06 -8.92 -9.90
C LYS A 123 -14.34 -9.10 -8.57
N GLU A 124 -13.14 -9.69 -8.61
CA GLU A 124 -12.35 -9.98 -7.42
C GLU A 124 -11.65 -8.71 -6.93
N LYS A 125 -11.61 -8.53 -5.61
CA LYS A 125 -10.90 -7.39 -4.98
C LYS A 125 -9.36 -7.49 -5.14
N LYS A 126 -8.85 -8.59 -5.70
CA LYS A 126 -7.42 -8.87 -5.97
C LYS A 126 -7.14 -9.00 -7.48
N PRO A 127 -7.16 -7.91 -8.25
CA PRO A 127 -6.99 -7.97 -9.72
C PRO A 127 -5.66 -8.59 -10.15
N HIS A 128 -4.60 -8.44 -9.34
CA HIS A 128 -3.29 -9.06 -9.58
C HIS A 128 -3.33 -10.60 -9.66
N GLN A 129 -4.23 -11.26 -8.91
CA GLN A 129 -4.38 -12.73 -8.97
C GLN A 129 -5.13 -13.16 -10.25
N THR A 130 -6.17 -12.43 -10.64
CA THR A 130 -6.85 -12.64 -11.92
C THR A 130 -5.90 -12.47 -13.09
N PHE A 131 -5.05 -11.44 -13.04
CA PHE A 131 -4.03 -11.22 -14.05
C PHE A 131 -3.02 -12.37 -14.13
N ALA A 132 -2.53 -12.86 -12.98
CA ALA A 132 -1.63 -14.01 -12.95
C ALA A 132 -2.28 -15.28 -13.53
N ARG A 133 -3.58 -15.53 -13.25
CA ARG A 133 -4.33 -16.66 -13.83
C ARG A 133 -4.47 -16.54 -15.34
N TRP A 134 -4.75 -15.35 -15.87
CA TRP A 134 -4.79 -15.13 -17.32
C TRP A 134 -3.43 -15.33 -17.97
N ALA A 135 -2.33 -14.98 -17.31
CA ALA A 135 -0.99 -15.22 -17.84
C ALA A 135 -0.70 -16.71 -18.12
N GLN A 136 -1.29 -17.63 -17.34
CA GLN A 136 -1.16 -19.07 -17.56
C GLN A 136 -1.80 -19.53 -18.87
N VAL A 137 -2.79 -18.80 -19.39
CA VAL A 137 -3.52 -19.14 -20.63
C VAL A 137 -2.99 -18.34 -21.82
N TYR A 138 -2.72 -17.05 -21.62
CA TYR A 138 -2.39 -16.10 -22.69
C TYR A 138 -0.90 -15.78 -22.79
N GLY A 139 -0.07 -16.29 -21.87
CA GLY A 139 1.37 -16.09 -21.85
C GLY A 139 1.83 -14.90 -21.01
N PRO A 140 3.14 -14.58 -21.04
CA PRO A 140 3.78 -13.61 -20.14
C PRO A 140 3.35 -12.16 -20.38
N ILE A 141 2.76 -11.87 -21.55
CA ILE A 141 2.14 -10.60 -21.92
C ILE A 141 0.86 -10.87 -22.68
N TYR A 142 -0.20 -10.14 -22.33
CA TYR A 142 -1.49 -10.20 -23.03
C TYR A 142 -2.21 -8.86 -22.92
N THR A 143 -3.25 -8.67 -23.73
CA THR A 143 -4.08 -7.47 -23.73
C THR A 143 -5.47 -7.74 -23.15
N ILE A 144 -5.97 -6.75 -22.42
CA ILE A 144 -7.35 -6.66 -21.95
C ILE A 144 -7.91 -5.30 -22.36
N ARG A 145 -9.24 -5.20 -22.36
CA ARG A 145 -9.95 -3.95 -22.60
C ARG A 145 -10.71 -3.54 -21.34
N THR A 146 -10.53 -2.32 -20.86
CA THR A 146 -11.24 -1.79 -19.69
C THR A 146 -12.07 -0.58 -20.12
N GLY A 147 -13.31 -0.85 -20.55
CA GLY A 147 -14.13 0.16 -21.21
C GLY A 147 -13.49 0.67 -22.52
N ALA A 148 -13.18 1.96 -22.56
CA ALA A 148 -12.54 2.61 -23.70
C ALA A 148 -11.02 2.36 -23.81
N SER A 149 -10.37 1.91 -22.74
CA SER A 149 -8.91 1.73 -22.69
C SER A 149 -8.47 0.35 -23.17
N SER A 150 -7.36 0.33 -23.90
CA SER A 150 -6.58 -0.88 -24.17
C SER A 150 -5.45 -0.98 -23.14
N VAL A 151 -5.32 -2.14 -22.50
CA VAL A 151 -4.35 -2.38 -21.43
C VAL A 151 -3.53 -3.61 -21.78
N ALA A 152 -2.20 -3.50 -21.80
CA ALA A 152 -1.32 -4.65 -21.82
C ALA A 152 -0.87 -5.00 -20.40
N VAL A 153 -0.94 -6.28 -20.04
CA VAL A 153 -0.60 -6.78 -18.70
C VAL A 153 0.64 -7.66 -18.80
N LEU A 154 1.66 -7.34 -18.00
CA LEU A 154 2.96 -7.99 -17.98
C LEU A 154 3.07 -8.83 -16.70
N ASN A 155 3.37 -10.13 -16.84
CA ASN A 155 3.37 -11.10 -15.74
C ASN A 155 4.65 -11.94 -15.64
N SER A 156 5.73 -11.56 -16.34
CA SER A 156 7.05 -12.20 -16.19
C SER A 156 8.13 -11.16 -15.93
N THR A 157 9.17 -11.58 -15.20
CA THR A 157 10.29 -10.70 -14.85
C THR A 157 11.05 -10.21 -16.08
N GLU A 158 11.20 -11.06 -17.10
CA GLU A 158 11.87 -10.71 -18.35
C GLU A 158 11.15 -9.56 -19.09
N VAL A 159 9.85 -9.71 -19.34
CA VAL A 159 9.06 -8.70 -20.09
C VAL A 159 8.91 -7.42 -19.27
N ALA A 160 8.73 -7.53 -17.96
CA ALA A 160 8.68 -6.39 -17.06
C ALA A 160 10.01 -5.61 -17.06
N LYS A 161 11.16 -6.31 -17.05
CA LYS A 161 12.49 -5.70 -17.15
C LYS A 161 12.71 -5.06 -18.52
N GLU A 162 12.32 -5.71 -19.61
CA GLU A 162 12.35 -5.13 -20.95
C GLU A 162 11.60 -3.80 -20.98
N ALA A 163 10.37 -3.78 -20.47
CA ALA A 163 9.55 -2.56 -20.42
C ALA A 163 10.20 -1.47 -19.56
N MET A 164 10.59 -1.79 -18.32
CA MET A 164 11.06 -0.79 -17.35
C MET A 164 12.48 -0.28 -17.61
N VAL A 165 13.29 -1.02 -18.36
CA VAL A 165 14.70 -0.70 -18.59
C VAL A 165 14.96 -0.40 -20.07
N ALA A 166 14.74 -1.38 -20.94
CA ALA A 166 15.10 -1.28 -22.36
C ALA A 166 14.16 -0.36 -23.14
N LYS A 167 12.84 -0.45 -22.88
CA LYS A 167 11.79 0.33 -23.54
C LYS A 167 11.29 1.49 -22.67
N PHE A 168 12.07 1.88 -21.66
CA PHE A 168 11.66 2.90 -20.69
C PHE A 168 11.28 4.22 -21.35
N SER A 169 11.98 4.64 -22.41
CA SER A 169 11.71 5.89 -23.12
C SER A 169 10.25 5.97 -23.56
N SER A 170 9.71 4.89 -24.13
CA SER A 170 8.36 4.82 -24.68
C SER A 170 7.26 4.72 -23.62
N ILE A 171 7.62 4.42 -22.36
CA ILE A 171 6.69 4.22 -21.23
C ILE A 171 6.96 5.15 -20.05
N SER A 172 7.72 6.22 -20.32
CA SER A 172 8.25 7.13 -19.30
C SER A 172 7.19 8.03 -18.65
N THR A 173 6.01 8.14 -19.26
CA THR A 173 4.83 8.88 -18.80
C THR A 173 3.81 7.99 -18.07
N ARG A 174 2.88 8.63 -17.38
CA ARG A 174 1.80 7.96 -16.63
C ARG A 174 0.44 8.51 -17.03
N LYS A 175 -0.54 7.61 -17.10
CA LYS A 175 -1.96 7.94 -17.07
C LYS A 175 -2.48 7.56 -15.69
N LEU A 176 -2.71 8.55 -14.85
CA LEU A 176 -3.22 8.33 -13.50
C LEU A 176 -4.75 8.16 -13.55
N SER A 177 -5.30 7.44 -12.59
CA SER A 177 -6.73 7.49 -12.30
C SER A 177 -7.13 8.88 -11.83
N ASN A 178 -8.43 9.20 -11.90
CA ASN A 178 -8.92 10.46 -11.35
C ASN A 178 -8.59 10.61 -9.85
N ALA A 179 -8.63 9.51 -9.09
CA ALA A 179 -8.31 9.52 -7.66
C ALA A 179 -6.84 9.90 -7.42
N LEU A 180 -5.91 9.19 -8.06
CA LEU A 180 -4.48 9.48 -7.92
C LEU A 180 -4.12 10.86 -8.46
N SER A 181 -4.80 11.34 -9.50
CA SER A 181 -4.56 12.69 -10.03
C SER A 181 -4.87 13.75 -8.97
N VAL A 182 -6.03 13.68 -8.30
CA VAL A 182 -6.39 14.62 -7.24
C VAL A 182 -5.47 14.44 -6.02
N LEU A 183 -5.32 13.21 -5.54
CA LEU A 183 -4.53 12.94 -4.33
C LEU A 183 -3.06 13.31 -4.49
N THR A 184 -2.48 13.23 -5.69
CA THR A 184 -1.05 13.57 -5.91
C THR A 184 -0.84 14.96 -6.49
N CYS A 185 -1.86 15.82 -6.38
CA CYS A 185 -1.86 17.21 -6.87
C CYS A 185 -1.43 17.30 -8.35
N ASP A 186 -1.94 16.38 -9.17
CA ASP A 186 -1.58 16.17 -10.56
C ASP A 186 -0.08 15.95 -10.76
N LYS A 187 0.41 14.75 -10.40
CA LYS A 187 1.77 14.28 -10.71
C LYS A 187 2.89 15.09 -10.03
N LYS A 188 2.63 15.71 -8.86
CA LYS A 188 3.61 16.54 -8.12
C LYS A 188 4.45 15.78 -7.08
N ILE A 189 4.52 14.45 -7.19
CA ILE A 189 5.33 13.58 -6.33
C ILE A 189 6.29 12.71 -7.13
N VAL A 190 7.37 12.22 -6.53
CA VAL A 190 8.37 11.37 -7.19
C VAL A 190 7.73 10.09 -7.75
N ALA A 191 6.83 9.45 -7.00
CA ALA A 191 6.18 8.20 -7.38
C ALA A 191 5.34 8.31 -8.67
N THR A 192 4.55 9.38 -8.83
CA THR A 192 3.55 9.53 -9.91
C THR A 192 3.86 10.61 -10.94
N SER A 193 4.92 11.42 -10.76
CA SER A 193 5.37 12.40 -11.77
C SER A 193 5.69 11.75 -13.11
N ASP A 194 5.56 12.48 -14.23
CA ASP A 194 6.14 12.04 -15.51
C ASP A 194 7.66 12.14 -15.46
N TYR A 195 8.36 11.30 -16.22
CA TYR A 195 9.82 11.30 -16.18
C TYR A 195 10.35 12.48 -16.99
N GLY A 196 10.72 13.55 -16.29
CA GLY A 196 11.26 14.78 -16.87
C GLY A 196 12.12 15.53 -15.86
N ASP A 197 12.33 16.83 -16.09
CA ASP A 197 13.22 17.63 -15.26
C ASP A 197 12.71 17.80 -13.83
N PHE A 198 11.40 17.98 -13.67
CA PHE A 198 10.76 17.98 -12.35
C PHE A 198 11.06 16.68 -11.58
N HIS A 199 10.76 15.52 -12.16
CA HIS A 199 11.01 14.21 -11.52
C HIS A 199 12.49 14.03 -11.16
N LYS A 200 13.42 14.34 -12.07
CA LYS A 200 14.85 14.22 -11.82
C LYS A 200 15.30 15.13 -10.67
N MET A 201 14.78 16.36 -10.61
CA MET A 201 15.06 17.33 -9.56
C MET A 201 14.55 16.85 -8.20
N VAL A 202 13.26 16.53 -8.09
CA VAL A 202 12.68 16.12 -6.80
C VAL A 202 13.20 14.76 -6.32
N LYS A 203 13.47 13.83 -7.23
CA LYS A 203 14.16 12.58 -6.90
C LYS A 203 15.57 12.85 -6.38
N ARG A 204 16.32 13.78 -6.98
CA ARG A 204 17.63 14.18 -6.48
C ARG A 204 17.53 14.78 -5.08
N TYR A 205 16.55 15.65 -4.84
CA TYR A 205 16.36 16.30 -3.54
C TYR A 205 16.14 15.27 -2.42
N VAL A 206 15.18 14.36 -2.58
CA VAL A 206 14.93 13.33 -1.55
C VAL A 206 16.12 12.38 -1.35
N MET A 207 16.88 12.08 -2.42
CA MET A 207 18.11 11.29 -2.31
C MET A 207 19.21 12.05 -1.56
N VAL A 208 19.37 13.36 -1.74
CA VAL A 208 20.40 14.15 -1.04
C VAL A 208 20.03 14.40 0.42
N SER A 209 18.75 14.62 0.72
CA SER A 209 18.32 15.00 2.06
C SER A 209 18.01 13.82 2.97
N MET A 210 17.61 12.66 2.43
CA MET A 210 16.99 11.59 3.23
C MET A 210 17.44 10.19 2.84
N LEU A 211 17.43 9.85 1.55
CA LEU A 211 17.51 8.45 1.10
C LEU A 211 18.88 8.00 0.58
N GLY A 212 19.79 8.92 0.29
CA GLY A 212 21.14 8.62 -0.20
C GLY A 212 22.05 8.11 0.91
N ALA A 213 23.15 7.46 0.52
CA ALA A 213 24.04 6.77 1.46
C ALA A 213 24.55 7.67 2.62
N SER A 214 24.85 8.93 2.35
CA SER A 214 25.26 9.91 3.38
C SER A 214 24.13 10.17 4.38
N SER A 215 22.93 10.50 3.88
CA SER A 215 21.76 10.77 4.70
C SER A 215 21.33 9.53 5.48
N GLN A 216 21.42 8.34 4.89
CA GLN A 216 21.12 7.08 5.58
C GLN A 216 22.04 6.88 6.79
N LYS A 217 23.35 7.18 6.68
CA LYS A 217 24.25 7.16 7.84
C LYS A 217 23.84 8.17 8.91
N GLN A 218 23.45 9.38 8.49
CA GLN A 218 23.01 10.43 9.40
C GLN A 218 21.74 10.07 10.19
N PHE A 219 20.79 9.38 9.55
CA PHE A 219 19.55 8.94 10.18
C PHE A 219 19.66 7.58 10.89
N ARG A 220 20.85 6.94 10.92
CA ARG A 220 21.05 5.63 11.55
C ARG A 220 20.62 5.61 13.02
N GLY A 221 21.09 6.57 13.82
CA GLY A 221 20.75 6.62 15.25
C GLY A 221 19.25 6.77 15.52
N ILE A 222 18.50 7.39 14.59
CA ILE A 222 17.03 7.48 14.71
C ILE A 222 16.40 6.12 14.37
N ARG A 223 16.92 5.39 13.37
CA ARG A 223 16.46 4.03 13.06
C ARG A 223 16.74 3.05 14.20
N ASP A 224 17.93 3.12 14.81
CA ASP A 224 18.25 2.32 16.00
C ASP A 224 17.29 2.65 17.15
N MET A 225 17.10 3.94 17.45
CA MET A 225 16.19 4.39 18.51
C MET A 225 14.76 3.87 18.33
N VAL A 226 14.21 3.92 17.11
CA VAL A 226 12.84 3.42 16.89
C VAL A 226 12.75 1.90 17.04
N ILE A 227 13.77 1.13 16.62
CA ILE A 227 13.79 -0.33 16.82
C ILE A 227 13.95 -0.67 18.30
N ASP A 228 14.80 0.05 19.02
CA ASP A 228 15.01 -0.14 20.46
C ASP A 228 13.73 0.18 21.26
N ASN A 229 12.96 1.20 20.85
CA ASN A 229 11.64 1.47 21.44
C ASN A 229 10.65 0.33 21.19
N MET A 230 10.65 -0.26 19.98
CA MET A 230 9.80 -1.43 19.69
C MET A 230 10.16 -2.60 20.60
N LEU A 231 11.45 -2.93 20.74
CA LEU A 231 11.94 -3.98 21.64
C LEU A 231 11.57 -3.71 23.10
N SER A 232 11.79 -2.49 23.58
CA SER A 232 11.40 -2.07 24.93
C SER A 232 9.90 -2.23 25.17
N THR A 233 9.08 -1.90 24.18
CA THR A 233 7.63 -2.11 24.22
C THR A 233 7.29 -3.59 24.28
N PHE A 234 7.94 -4.44 23.47
CA PHE A 234 7.74 -5.89 23.52
C PHE A 234 8.13 -6.48 24.89
N HIS A 235 9.30 -6.12 25.44
CA HIS A 235 9.73 -6.56 26.77
C HIS A 235 8.75 -6.13 27.86
N THR A 236 8.24 -4.89 27.80
CA THR A 236 7.24 -4.39 28.76
C THR A 236 5.95 -5.21 28.67
N LEU A 237 5.41 -5.39 27.46
CA LEU A 237 4.17 -6.14 27.25
C LEU A 237 4.28 -7.61 27.69
N VAL A 238 5.42 -8.26 27.44
CA VAL A 238 5.69 -9.63 27.90
C VAL A 238 5.81 -9.70 29.42
N THR A 239 6.42 -8.69 30.05
CA THR A 239 6.58 -8.64 31.51
C THR A 239 5.23 -8.43 32.21
N ASP A 240 4.38 -7.57 31.64
CA ASP A 240 3.07 -7.25 32.21
C ASP A 240 2.07 -8.43 32.10
N ASP A 241 2.05 -9.12 30.96
CA ASP A 241 1.26 -10.34 30.78
C ASP A 241 1.95 -11.32 29.80
N PRO A 242 2.73 -12.29 30.31
CA PRO A 242 3.45 -13.25 29.48
C PRO A 242 2.56 -14.16 28.63
N LYS A 243 1.25 -14.21 28.92
CA LYS A 243 0.28 -15.07 28.23
C LYS A 243 -0.63 -14.28 27.30
N ALA A 244 -0.48 -12.95 27.21
CA ALA A 244 -1.21 -12.14 26.27
C ALA A 244 -0.58 -12.24 24.87
N ALA A 245 -1.43 -12.39 23.86
CA ALA A 245 -0.99 -12.25 22.48
C ALA A 245 -0.84 -10.76 22.16
N LEU A 246 0.29 -10.38 21.58
CA LEU A 246 0.64 -8.99 21.29
C LEU A 246 0.29 -8.62 19.86
N ASN A 247 -0.20 -7.41 19.64
CA ASN A 247 -0.44 -6.87 18.31
C ASN A 247 0.85 -6.26 17.75
N PHE A 248 1.51 -6.99 16.83
CA PHE A 248 2.77 -6.56 16.22
C PHE A 248 2.63 -5.24 15.45
N ARG A 249 1.53 -5.11 14.70
CA ARG A 249 1.30 -3.96 13.80
C ARG A 249 1.25 -2.65 14.57
N GLU A 250 0.56 -2.61 15.71
CA GLU A 250 0.41 -1.39 16.49
C GLU A 250 1.73 -0.89 17.08
N VAL A 251 2.60 -1.80 17.54
CA VAL A 251 3.93 -1.43 18.06
C VAL A 251 4.78 -0.82 16.93
N PHE A 252 4.82 -1.48 15.78
CA PHE A 252 5.69 -1.09 14.68
C PHE A 252 5.18 0.17 13.94
N LYS A 253 3.86 0.29 13.73
CA LYS A 253 3.19 1.46 13.12
C LYS A 253 3.61 2.77 13.81
N ASN A 254 3.54 2.81 15.13
CA ASN A 254 3.79 4.04 15.90
C ASN A 254 5.21 4.57 15.74
N GLU A 255 6.17 3.66 15.76
CA GLU A 255 7.60 3.94 15.66
C GLU A 255 8.02 4.26 14.21
N LEU A 256 7.46 3.56 13.23
CA LEU A 256 7.71 3.86 11.81
C LEU A 256 7.11 5.23 11.42
N PHE A 257 5.92 5.55 11.95
CA PHE A 257 5.33 6.88 11.75
C PHE A 257 6.18 7.98 12.43
N ARG A 258 6.67 7.74 13.65
CA ARG A 258 7.64 8.63 14.32
C ARG A 258 8.87 8.88 13.44
N LEU A 259 9.50 7.83 12.92
CA LEU A 259 10.64 7.95 12.01
C LEU A 259 10.31 8.84 10.81
N SER A 260 9.16 8.62 10.17
CA SER A 260 8.72 9.38 9.00
C SER A 260 8.55 10.88 9.30
N LEU A 261 7.98 11.22 10.47
CA LEU A 261 7.81 12.62 10.89
C LEU A 261 9.16 13.27 11.19
N ILE A 262 10.07 12.58 11.88
CA ILE A 262 11.41 13.10 12.16
C ILE A 262 12.17 13.35 10.84
N GLN A 263 12.14 12.42 9.90
CA GLN A 263 12.85 12.59 8.63
C GLN A 263 12.23 13.66 7.74
N ALA A 264 10.90 13.72 7.66
CA ALA A 264 10.20 14.66 6.79
C ALA A 264 10.15 16.09 7.36
N LEU A 265 9.91 16.23 8.66
CA LEU A 265 9.59 17.50 9.34
C LEU A 265 10.65 17.93 10.38
N GLY A 266 11.56 17.03 10.75
CA GLY A 266 12.61 17.28 11.75
C GLY A 266 12.19 17.00 13.19
N GLU A 267 10.97 16.53 13.43
CA GLU A 267 10.42 16.38 14.78
C GLU A 267 9.35 15.28 14.85
N ASP A 268 9.30 14.56 15.98
CA ASP A 268 8.16 13.70 16.30
C ASP A 268 7.00 14.54 16.86
N MET A 269 5.95 14.67 16.07
CA MET A 269 4.81 15.52 16.37
C MET A 269 3.71 14.72 17.09
N SER A 270 3.41 15.10 18.33
CA SER A 270 2.33 14.48 19.13
C SER A 270 0.94 15.04 18.79
N SER A 271 0.88 16.26 18.28
CA SER A 271 -0.35 16.95 17.88
C SER A 271 -0.05 18.20 17.06
N VAL A 272 -1.07 18.74 16.39
CA VAL A 272 -0.98 20.03 15.67
C VAL A 272 -2.33 20.73 15.67
N TYR A 273 -2.33 22.06 15.81
CA TYR A 273 -3.55 22.87 15.62
C TYR A 273 -3.77 23.14 14.13
N VAL A 274 -4.95 22.77 13.62
CA VAL A 274 -5.34 22.99 12.23
C VAL A 274 -6.43 24.06 12.19
N GLU A 275 -6.09 25.22 11.64
CA GLU A 275 -6.96 26.39 11.58
C GLU A 275 -8.24 26.10 10.81
N GLU A 276 -8.13 25.40 9.68
CA GLU A 276 -9.25 24.99 8.84
C GLU A 276 -10.26 24.09 9.58
N PHE A 277 -9.84 23.39 10.64
CA PHE A 277 -10.72 22.57 11.48
C PHE A 277 -11.11 23.25 12.79
N GLY A 278 -10.47 24.36 13.13
CA GLY A 278 -10.64 25.05 14.41
C GLY A 278 -10.26 24.21 15.63
N LYS A 279 -9.46 23.14 15.47
CA LYS A 279 -9.11 22.22 16.56
C LYS A 279 -7.67 21.70 16.47
N THR A 280 -7.14 21.30 17.62
CA THR A 280 -5.94 20.47 17.71
C THR A 280 -6.29 19.03 17.37
N ILE A 281 -5.49 18.41 16.49
CA ILE A 281 -5.58 16.99 16.16
C ILE A 281 -4.42 16.22 16.79
N SER A 282 -4.71 15.01 17.25
CA SER A 282 -3.75 14.09 17.87
C SER A 282 -2.85 13.40 16.85
N LYS A 283 -1.73 12.79 17.30
CA LYS A 283 -0.84 11.98 16.46
C LYS A 283 -1.57 10.89 15.68
N GLU A 284 -2.53 10.22 16.32
CA GLU A 284 -3.35 9.19 15.66
C GLU A 284 -4.24 9.79 14.56
N GLU A 285 -4.86 10.95 14.82
CA GLU A 285 -5.62 11.66 13.79
C GLU A 285 -4.73 12.16 12.64
N ILE A 286 -3.47 12.55 12.93
CA ILE A 286 -2.49 12.88 11.88
C ILE A 286 -2.22 11.62 11.04
N TYR A 287 -1.84 10.49 11.65
CA TYR A 287 -1.60 9.23 10.95
C TYR A 287 -2.78 8.80 10.08
N GLN A 288 -3.98 8.80 10.67
CA GLN A 288 -5.21 8.44 9.96
C GLN A 288 -5.42 9.34 8.73
N THR A 289 -5.24 10.65 8.90
CA THR A 289 -5.51 11.64 7.85
C THR A 289 -4.41 11.65 6.77
N THR A 290 -3.15 11.40 7.12
CA THR A 290 -2.02 11.54 6.18
C THR A 290 -1.60 10.23 5.53
N VAL A 291 -1.93 9.09 6.13
CA VAL A 291 -1.53 7.75 5.66
C VAL A 291 -2.77 6.92 5.32
N VAL A 292 -3.60 6.57 6.29
CA VAL A 292 -4.66 5.57 6.13
C VAL A 292 -5.77 6.03 5.18
N ASP A 293 -6.31 7.22 5.39
CA ASP A 293 -7.38 7.78 4.54
C ASP A 293 -6.91 7.86 3.08
N LEU A 294 -5.63 8.17 2.86
CA LEU A 294 -5.03 8.28 1.52
C LEU A 294 -4.86 6.93 0.86
N MET A 295 -4.34 5.93 1.59
CA MET A 295 -4.19 4.57 1.07
C MET A 295 -5.53 3.96 0.68
N MET A 296 -6.57 4.19 1.48
CA MET A 296 -7.93 3.73 1.16
C MET A 296 -8.53 4.50 -0.01
N CYS A 297 -8.31 5.83 -0.07
CA CYS A 297 -8.87 6.67 -1.12
C CYS A 297 -8.16 6.49 -2.48
N ALA A 298 -6.87 6.14 -2.50
CA ALA A 298 -6.11 5.88 -3.71
C ALA A 298 -6.66 4.71 -4.55
N LEU A 299 -7.37 3.78 -3.90
CA LEU A 299 -8.08 2.67 -4.55
C LEU A 299 -9.49 3.02 -5.02
N ALA A 300 -10.00 4.22 -4.71
CA ALA A 300 -11.33 4.63 -5.13
C ALA A 300 -11.40 4.65 -6.66
N VAL A 301 -12.40 3.96 -7.21
CA VAL A 301 -12.57 3.83 -8.65
C VAL A 301 -13.55 4.85 -9.16
N ASP A 302 -13.10 5.69 -10.11
CA ASP A 302 -14.01 6.49 -10.91
C ASP A 302 -14.36 5.71 -12.18
N TRP A 303 -15.62 5.34 -12.35
CA TRP A 303 -16.06 4.63 -13.55
C TRP A 303 -15.81 5.44 -14.83
N ARG A 304 -15.65 6.76 -14.73
CA ARG A 304 -15.31 7.67 -15.83
C ARG A 304 -13.88 7.51 -16.33
N ASP A 305 -13.00 6.87 -15.56
CA ASP A 305 -11.66 6.46 -16.03
C ASP A 305 -11.78 5.43 -17.17
N PHE A 306 -12.80 4.56 -17.11
CA PHE A 306 -13.08 3.55 -18.14
C PHE A 306 -13.99 4.07 -19.25
N PHE A 307 -14.88 5.02 -18.95
CA PHE A 307 -15.86 5.56 -19.90
C PHE A 307 -15.72 7.08 -20.07
N PRO A 308 -14.60 7.57 -20.65
CA PRO A 308 -14.29 9.00 -20.70
C PRO A 308 -15.31 9.81 -21.52
N TYR A 309 -16.04 9.19 -22.45
CA TYR A 309 -17.12 9.84 -23.21
C TYR A 309 -18.36 10.15 -22.36
N LEU A 310 -18.44 9.62 -21.14
CA LEU A 310 -19.49 9.91 -20.15
C LEU A 310 -19.04 10.91 -19.07
N ARG A 311 -17.91 11.61 -19.25
CA ARG A 311 -17.40 12.60 -18.29
C ARG A 311 -18.37 13.73 -17.96
N TRP A 312 -19.35 13.99 -18.82
CA TRP A 312 -20.41 14.98 -18.60
C TRP A 312 -21.38 14.57 -17.47
N ILE A 313 -21.39 13.31 -17.06
CA ILE A 313 -22.18 12.81 -15.94
C ILE A 313 -21.34 12.94 -14.67
N SER A 314 -21.85 13.66 -13.68
CA SER A 314 -21.16 13.86 -12.40
C SER A 314 -21.13 12.57 -11.59
N ASN A 315 -19.97 12.24 -11.02
CA ASN A 315 -19.83 11.17 -10.03
C ASN A 315 -19.62 11.81 -8.65
N ARG A 316 -20.66 12.46 -8.12
CA ARG A 316 -20.55 13.34 -6.94
C ARG A 316 -20.01 12.63 -5.70
N ASN A 317 -20.37 11.37 -5.49
CA ASN A 317 -19.91 10.60 -4.33
C ASN A 317 -18.40 10.38 -4.38
N PHE A 318 -17.88 10.00 -5.55
CA PHE A 318 -16.45 9.88 -5.79
C PHE A 318 -15.74 11.23 -5.66
N GLU A 319 -16.25 12.27 -6.33
CA GLU A 319 -15.67 13.62 -6.31
C GLU A 319 -15.57 14.18 -4.90
N THR A 320 -16.64 14.04 -4.11
CA THR A 320 -16.68 14.48 -2.71
C THR A 320 -15.70 13.67 -1.86
N LYS A 321 -15.71 12.33 -1.97
CA LYS A 321 -14.79 11.45 -1.21
C LYS A 321 -13.33 11.83 -1.45
N VAL A 322 -12.92 11.95 -2.71
CA VAL A 322 -11.53 12.22 -3.08
C VAL A 322 -11.13 13.65 -2.72
N SER A 323 -11.96 14.65 -3.04
CA SER A 323 -11.63 16.06 -2.77
C SER A 323 -11.60 16.37 -1.29
N THR A 324 -12.52 15.82 -0.49
CA THR A 324 -12.51 15.98 0.97
C THR A 324 -11.29 15.32 1.60
N THR A 325 -10.89 14.13 1.11
CA THR A 325 -9.69 13.43 1.59
C THR A 325 -8.43 14.25 1.31
N GLU A 326 -8.27 14.73 0.06
CA GLU A 326 -7.17 15.59 -0.36
C GLU A 326 -7.11 16.86 0.50
N ALA A 327 -8.22 17.59 0.60
CA ALA A 327 -8.28 18.87 1.30
C ALA A 327 -7.97 18.71 2.81
N ARG A 328 -8.52 17.67 3.44
CA ARG A 328 -8.27 17.38 4.85
C ARG A 328 -6.79 17.10 5.10
N ARG A 329 -6.16 16.26 4.28
CA ARG A 329 -4.72 15.99 4.37
C ARG A 329 -3.89 17.24 4.14
N THR A 330 -4.21 18.01 3.11
CA THR A 330 -3.46 19.22 2.78
C THR A 330 -3.49 20.25 3.90
N ALA A 331 -4.64 20.43 4.56
CA ALA A 331 -4.74 21.27 5.76
C ALA A 331 -3.82 20.78 6.90
N VAL A 332 -3.83 19.47 7.19
CA VAL A 332 -2.97 18.88 8.24
C VAL A 332 -1.49 19.05 7.93
N ILE A 333 -1.05 18.68 6.72
CA ILE A 333 0.36 18.77 6.34
C ILE A 333 0.82 20.23 6.31
N ARG A 334 -0.01 21.15 5.83
CA ARG A 334 0.30 22.58 5.86
C ARG A 334 0.46 23.10 7.28
N ALA A 335 -0.41 22.70 8.22
CA ALA A 335 -0.29 23.08 9.62
C ALA A 335 1.04 22.59 10.22
N LEU A 336 1.42 21.34 9.94
CA LEU A 336 2.71 20.77 10.35
C LEU A 336 3.89 21.55 9.75
N ILE A 337 3.88 21.79 8.44
CA ILE A 337 4.94 22.55 7.75
C ILE A 337 5.04 23.98 8.31
N ASN A 338 3.93 24.66 8.54
CA ASN A 338 3.92 26.02 9.05
C ASN A 338 4.51 26.11 10.46
N GLN A 339 4.21 25.12 11.32
CA GLN A 339 4.85 25.04 12.64
C GLN A 339 6.37 24.87 12.52
N GLN A 340 6.83 24.02 11.60
CA GLN A 340 8.26 23.78 11.40
C GLN A 340 8.97 24.95 10.70
N LYS A 341 8.32 25.64 9.76
CA LYS A 341 8.85 26.88 9.16
C LYS A 341 9.09 27.96 10.22
N LYS A 342 8.23 28.07 11.24
CA LYS A 342 8.45 28.97 12.39
C LYS A 342 9.70 28.56 13.19
N ARG A 343 9.90 27.27 13.44
CA ARG A 343 11.13 26.74 14.07
C ARG A 343 12.37 27.12 13.26
N ILE A 344 12.37 26.86 11.96
CA ILE A 344 13.48 27.18 11.05
C ILE A 344 13.80 28.68 11.08
N ALA A 345 12.78 29.54 11.04
CA ALA A 345 12.95 31.00 11.08
C ALA A 345 13.58 31.51 12.40
N ARG A 346 13.49 30.75 13.50
CA ARG A 346 14.18 31.05 14.77
C ARG A 346 15.64 30.60 14.79
N GLY A 347 16.17 30.03 13.71
CA GLY A 347 17.53 29.48 13.64
C GLY A 347 17.67 28.07 14.23
N GLU A 348 16.57 27.42 14.57
CA GLU A 348 16.54 26.06 15.15
C GLU A 348 16.48 24.99 14.04
N ALA A 349 17.19 25.19 12.93
CA ALA A 349 17.18 24.25 11.80
C ALA A 349 17.67 22.85 12.23
N ARG A 350 17.04 21.82 11.69
CA ARG A 350 17.33 20.41 11.95
C ARG A 350 17.61 19.71 10.63
N VAL A 351 18.15 18.51 10.72
CA VAL A 351 18.34 17.65 9.57
C VAL A 351 16.98 17.04 9.22
N SER A 352 16.30 17.59 8.23
CA SER A 352 15.03 17.08 7.73
C SER A 352 14.84 17.38 6.25
N TYR A 353 13.90 16.68 5.61
CA TYR A 353 13.55 16.97 4.22
C TYR A 353 12.95 18.36 4.05
N LEU A 354 12.05 18.79 4.95
CA LEU A 354 11.47 20.13 4.91
C LEU A 354 12.54 21.22 5.03
N ASP A 355 13.46 21.11 6.00
CA ASP A 355 14.53 22.09 6.21
C ASP A 355 15.39 22.19 4.92
N PHE A 356 15.69 21.06 4.27
CA PHE A 356 16.38 21.04 2.98
C PHE A 356 15.58 21.72 1.86
N LEU A 357 14.29 21.41 1.70
CA LEU A 357 13.46 21.98 0.64
C LEU A 357 13.28 23.50 0.78
N VAL A 358 13.08 23.98 2.03
CA VAL A 358 13.00 25.41 2.33
C VAL A 358 14.30 26.12 1.96
N ALA A 359 15.45 25.50 2.22
CA ALA A 359 16.75 26.07 1.86
C ALA A 359 17.00 26.13 0.34
N GLN A 360 16.44 25.18 -0.44
CA GLN A 360 16.57 25.22 -1.91
C GLN A 360 15.77 26.37 -2.54
N ASN A 361 14.59 26.69 -1.98
CA ASN A 361 13.72 27.77 -2.46
C ASN A 361 13.40 27.74 -3.97
N THR A 362 13.30 26.53 -4.55
CA THR A 362 13.06 26.29 -5.98
C THR A 362 11.67 25.75 -6.29
N LEU A 363 10.86 25.48 -5.25
CA LEU A 363 9.58 24.80 -5.32
C LEU A 363 8.45 25.71 -4.82
N THR A 364 7.24 25.54 -5.36
CA THR A 364 6.05 26.21 -4.83
C THR A 364 5.66 25.63 -3.47
N ASP A 365 4.88 26.38 -2.67
CA ASP A 365 4.37 25.87 -1.40
C ASP A 365 3.53 24.60 -1.55
N GLU A 366 2.77 24.48 -2.64
CA GLU A 366 2.01 23.26 -2.97
C GLU A 366 2.93 22.06 -3.25
N GLN A 367 4.02 22.27 -4.00
CA GLN A 367 5.00 21.22 -4.26
C GLN A 367 5.74 20.81 -2.98
N VAL A 368 6.17 21.76 -2.16
CA VAL A 368 6.79 21.46 -0.86
C VAL A 368 5.82 20.67 0.03
N THR A 369 4.56 21.11 0.11
CA THR A 369 3.51 20.42 0.88
C THR A 369 3.34 18.98 0.42
N THR A 370 3.24 18.77 -0.89
CA THR A 370 2.98 17.44 -1.47
C THR A 370 4.22 16.53 -1.34
N LEU A 371 5.43 17.05 -1.50
CA LEU A 371 6.68 16.27 -1.37
C LEU A 371 7.00 15.90 0.08
N VAL A 372 6.74 16.79 1.04
CA VAL A 372 6.87 16.48 2.47
C VAL A 372 5.86 15.41 2.87
N TRP A 373 4.63 15.50 2.38
CA TRP A 373 3.63 14.44 2.58
C TRP A 373 4.07 13.11 1.95
N GLU A 374 4.61 13.12 0.72
CA GLU A 374 5.14 11.91 0.06
C GLU A 374 6.17 11.21 0.95
N ALA A 375 7.11 11.96 1.54
CA ALA A 375 8.10 11.40 2.45
C ALA A 375 7.49 10.74 3.69
N VAL A 376 6.36 11.27 4.20
CA VAL A 376 5.64 10.68 5.34
C VAL A 376 4.93 9.39 4.94
N ILE A 377 4.10 9.41 3.89
CA ILE A 377 3.28 8.25 3.51
C ILE A 377 4.10 7.07 3.00
N GLU A 378 5.14 7.31 2.20
CA GLU A 378 5.95 6.24 1.58
C GLU A 378 6.75 5.44 2.62
N ALA A 379 7.18 6.11 3.70
CA ALA A 379 7.94 5.48 4.77
C ALA A 379 7.05 4.77 5.82
N ALA A 380 5.77 5.15 5.94
CA ALA A 380 4.94 4.78 7.09
C ALA A 380 4.34 3.36 7.05
N ASP A 381 4.26 2.71 5.88
CA ASP A 381 3.47 1.47 5.73
C ASP A 381 4.24 0.34 5.01
N THR A 382 4.90 0.60 3.89
CA THR A 382 5.55 -0.47 3.07
C THR A 382 6.56 -1.33 3.84
N THR A 383 7.34 -0.70 4.72
CA THR A 383 8.34 -1.37 5.56
C THR A 383 7.68 -2.16 6.69
N LEU A 384 6.61 -1.63 7.27
CA LEU A 384 5.77 -2.33 8.25
C LEU A 384 5.17 -3.60 7.63
N VAL A 385 4.55 -3.49 6.45
CA VAL A 385 3.96 -4.62 5.72
C VAL A 385 4.98 -5.72 5.50
N THR A 386 6.16 -5.35 4.98
CA THR A 386 7.24 -6.31 4.69
C THR A 386 7.70 -7.03 5.95
N THR A 387 7.92 -6.27 7.04
CA THR A 387 8.42 -6.82 8.30
C THR A 387 7.37 -7.72 8.96
N GLU A 388 6.09 -7.32 8.94
CA GLU A 388 4.98 -8.12 9.48
C GLU A 388 4.85 -9.47 8.75
N TRP A 389 4.96 -9.49 7.41
CA TRP A 389 4.95 -10.73 6.64
C TRP A 389 6.17 -11.61 6.93
N ALA A 390 7.36 -11.04 7.06
CA ALA A 390 8.56 -11.80 7.41
C ALA A 390 8.41 -12.46 8.79
N MET A 391 7.94 -11.70 9.79
CA MET A 391 7.73 -12.22 11.13
C MET A 391 6.60 -13.26 11.16
N TYR A 392 5.54 -13.10 10.39
CA TYR A 392 4.48 -14.10 10.23
C TYR A 392 5.04 -15.43 9.70
N GLU A 393 5.82 -15.40 8.62
CA GLU A 393 6.41 -16.60 8.03
C GLU A 393 7.42 -17.28 8.98
N LEU A 394 8.24 -16.50 9.69
CA LEU A 394 9.13 -17.02 10.72
C LEU A 394 8.36 -17.61 11.92
N CYS A 395 7.20 -17.06 12.27
CA CYS A 395 6.35 -17.65 13.31
C CYS A 395 5.74 -19.00 12.86
N LYS A 396 5.37 -19.14 11.58
CA LYS A 396 4.89 -20.41 11.01
C LYS A 396 6.00 -21.45 10.89
N ASN A 397 7.23 -21.00 10.64
CA ASN A 397 8.38 -21.86 10.36
C ASN A 397 9.43 -21.77 11.48
N GLN A 398 9.16 -22.39 12.63
CA GLN A 398 10.05 -22.32 13.81
C GLN A 398 11.48 -22.79 13.53
N GLU A 399 11.67 -23.81 12.68
CA GLU A 399 13.00 -24.28 12.25
C GLU A 399 13.77 -23.18 11.50
N LYS A 400 13.09 -22.46 10.60
CA LYS A 400 13.70 -21.34 9.86
C LYS A 400 14.00 -20.16 10.79
N GLN A 401 13.16 -19.93 11.80
CA GLN A 401 13.44 -18.93 12.83
C GLN A 401 14.67 -19.27 13.67
N GLU A 402 14.82 -20.54 14.08
CA GLU A 402 15.99 -20.98 14.84
C GLU A 402 17.27 -20.87 14.00
N ARG A 403 17.23 -21.27 12.73
CA ARG A 403 18.35 -21.09 11.81
C ARG A 403 18.79 -19.62 11.67
N LEU A 404 17.84 -18.69 11.61
CA LEU A 404 18.16 -17.26 11.59
C LEU A 404 18.79 -16.80 12.91
N PHE A 405 18.28 -17.30 14.04
CA PHE A 405 18.88 -17.02 15.34
C PHE A 405 20.33 -17.55 15.44
N GLU A 406 20.59 -18.77 14.97
CA GLU A 406 21.92 -19.37 14.90
C GLU A 406 22.89 -18.52 14.07
N GLU A 407 22.50 -18.07 12.88
CA GLU A 407 23.30 -17.15 12.05
C GLU A 407 23.64 -15.85 12.80
N ILE A 408 22.65 -15.25 13.48
CA ILE A 408 22.86 -14.03 14.26
C ILE A 408 23.86 -14.27 15.40
N GLN A 409 23.74 -15.40 16.11
CA GLN A 409 24.66 -15.77 17.18
C GLN A 409 26.08 -16.02 16.68
N GLU A 410 26.25 -16.63 15.51
CA GLU A 410 27.57 -16.85 14.91
C GLU A 410 28.27 -15.53 14.52
N VAL A 411 27.51 -14.54 14.04
CA VAL A 411 28.06 -13.28 13.50
C VAL A 411 28.24 -12.20 14.57
N CYS A 412 27.31 -12.12 15.52
CA CYS A 412 27.21 -11.04 16.51
C CYS A 412 27.35 -11.52 17.97
N GLY A 413 27.19 -12.82 18.26
CA GLY A 413 27.14 -13.33 19.63
C GLY A 413 26.04 -12.65 20.45
N ASP A 414 26.42 -12.15 21.63
CA ASP A 414 25.53 -11.40 22.54
C ASP A 414 25.45 -9.89 22.23
N GLU A 415 26.25 -9.40 21.28
CA GLU A 415 26.19 -8.00 20.86
C GLU A 415 24.91 -7.74 20.04
N THR A 416 24.24 -6.63 20.31
CA THR A 416 23.04 -6.23 19.57
C THR A 416 23.36 -6.05 18.08
N VAL A 417 22.61 -6.70 17.20
CA VAL A 417 22.80 -6.59 15.73
C VAL A 417 22.70 -5.13 15.28
N THR A 418 23.64 -4.68 14.44
CA THR A 418 23.63 -3.34 13.86
C THR A 418 23.49 -3.39 12.33
N GLU A 419 23.23 -2.24 11.71
CA GLU A 419 23.19 -2.13 10.25
C GLU A 419 24.51 -2.53 9.56
N ASP A 420 25.64 -2.41 10.26
CA ASP A 420 26.96 -2.76 9.70
C ASP A 420 27.17 -4.28 9.66
N ASP A 421 26.35 -5.05 10.37
CA ASP A 421 26.40 -6.51 10.40
C ASP A 421 25.60 -7.15 9.28
N LEU A 422 24.62 -6.44 8.70
CA LEU A 422 23.70 -6.96 7.68
C LEU A 422 24.41 -7.64 6.48
N PRO A 423 25.55 -7.13 5.94
CA PRO A 423 26.26 -7.81 4.87
C PRO A 423 26.81 -9.19 5.24
N ARG A 424 26.95 -9.49 6.54
CA ARG A 424 27.44 -10.77 7.07
C ARG A 424 26.31 -11.75 7.42
N LEU A 425 25.05 -11.38 7.21
CA LEU A 425 23.85 -12.17 7.54
C LEU A 425 23.11 -12.63 6.27
N PRO A 426 23.66 -13.58 5.48
CA PRO A 426 23.07 -14.01 4.21
C PRO A 426 21.70 -14.68 4.37
N TYR A 427 21.42 -15.39 5.46
CA TYR A 427 20.12 -16.00 5.73
C TYR A 427 19.07 -14.96 6.08
N LEU A 428 19.41 -13.93 6.86
CA LEU A 428 18.54 -12.78 7.06
C LEU A 428 18.18 -12.10 5.72
N ASN A 429 19.18 -11.91 4.85
CA ASN A 429 18.97 -11.36 3.51
C ASN A 429 18.01 -12.24 2.70
N ALA A 430 18.22 -13.55 2.73
CA ALA A 430 17.35 -14.54 2.10
C ALA A 430 15.90 -14.50 2.61
N VAL A 431 15.71 -14.39 3.94
CA VAL A 431 14.39 -14.21 4.59
C VAL A 431 13.70 -12.96 4.08
N PHE A 432 14.42 -11.83 4.00
CA PHE A 432 13.87 -10.57 3.52
C PHE A 432 13.45 -10.65 2.04
N HIS A 433 14.32 -11.17 1.17
CA HIS A 433 14.03 -11.25 -0.27
C HIS A 433 12.94 -12.28 -0.59
N GLU A 434 12.88 -13.40 0.12
CA GLU A 434 11.79 -14.37 -0.06
C GLU A 434 10.45 -13.82 0.43
N THR A 435 10.46 -13.03 1.51
CA THR A 435 9.26 -12.31 1.95
C THR A 435 8.79 -11.33 0.89
N LEU A 436 9.67 -10.51 0.32
CA LEU A 436 9.30 -9.58 -0.75
C LEU A 436 8.81 -10.28 -2.02
N ARG A 437 9.36 -11.46 -2.34
CA ARG A 437 8.88 -12.27 -3.47
C ARG A 437 7.45 -12.76 -3.20
N ARG A 438 7.23 -13.40 -2.04
CA ARG A 438 5.96 -14.06 -1.71
C ARG A 438 4.84 -13.08 -1.38
N HIS A 439 5.19 -11.98 -0.72
CA HIS A 439 4.31 -10.98 -0.14
C HIS A 439 4.75 -9.56 -0.53
N PRO A 440 4.80 -9.22 -1.83
CA PRO A 440 5.27 -7.91 -2.27
C PRO A 440 4.30 -6.84 -1.78
N PRO A 441 4.73 -5.83 -0.99
CA PRO A 441 3.82 -4.78 -0.50
C PRO A 441 3.05 -4.11 -1.62
N VAL A 442 3.65 -3.99 -2.82
CA VAL A 442 3.00 -3.47 -4.02
C VAL A 442 2.89 -4.59 -5.06
N SER A 443 1.71 -5.22 -5.19
CA SER A 443 1.48 -6.27 -6.19
C SER A 443 1.38 -5.76 -7.64
N LEU A 444 0.87 -4.55 -7.84
CA LEU A 444 0.76 -3.90 -9.14
C LEU A 444 1.53 -2.59 -9.12
N VAL A 445 2.53 -2.44 -9.99
CA VAL A 445 3.24 -1.16 -10.13
C VAL A 445 2.26 -0.11 -10.65
N PRO A 446 2.30 1.15 -10.17
CA PRO A 446 1.41 2.18 -10.68
C PRO A 446 1.51 2.27 -12.21
N PRO A 447 0.37 2.36 -12.93
CA PRO A 447 0.31 2.17 -14.37
C PRO A 447 1.30 3.02 -15.16
N ARG A 448 1.77 2.47 -16.27
CA ARG A 448 2.58 3.17 -17.27
C ARG A 448 1.75 3.46 -18.50
N PHE A 449 2.16 4.46 -19.27
CA PHE A 449 1.47 4.84 -20.49
C PHE A 449 2.44 4.82 -21.68
N VAL A 450 2.07 4.06 -22.71
CA VAL A 450 2.82 3.97 -23.96
C VAL A 450 2.49 5.21 -24.78
N HIS A 451 3.43 6.16 -24.92
CA HIS A 451 3.19 7.42 -25.64
C HIS A 451 3.77 7.43 -27.07
N GLU A 452 4.54 6.42 -27.43
CA GLU A 452 5.03 6.16 -28.78
C GLU A 452 4.93 4.66 -29.06
N ASN A 453 4.73 4.27 -30.33
CA ASN A 453 4.68 2.87 -30.71
C ASN A 453 6.00 2.18 -30.32
N THR A 454 5.90 1.00 -29.71
CA THR A 454 7.05 0.26 -29.24
C THR A 454 6.83 -1.25 -29.41
N THR A 455 7.82 -2.04 -29.04
CA THR A 455 7.73 -3.50 -29.04
C THR A 455 8.02 -4.04 -27.65
N LEU A 456 7.28 -5.04 -27.20
CA LEU A 456 7.53 -5.78 -25.96
C LEU A 456 7.33 -7.28 -26.19
N ALA A 457 8.29 -8.09 -25.75
CA ALA A 457 8.28 -9.55 -25.96
C ALA A 457 8.03 -9.96 -27.43
N GLY A 458 8.56 -9.17 -28.37
CA GLY A 458 8.37 -9.39 -29.82
C GLY A 458 7.01 -8.96 -30.38
N TYR A 459 6.09 -8.44 -29.55
CA TYR A 459 4.80 -7.92 -29.99
C TYR A 459 4.82 -6.40 -30.18
N ASP A 460 4.02 -5.92 -31.14
CA ASP A 460 3.78 -4.50 -31.38
C ASP A 460 2.81 -3.93 -30.35
N ILE A 461 3.24 -2.88 -29.64
CA ILE A 461 2.45 -2.18 -28.62
C ILE A 461 2.22 -0.73 -29.09
N PRO A 462 0.99 -0.38 -29.52
CA PRO A 462 0.72 0.94 -30.05
C PRO A 462 0.67 2.01 -28.95
N ALA A 463 1.00 3.25 -29.35
CA ALA A 463 0.77 4.43 -28.53
C ALA A 463 -0.70 4.52 -28.09
N GLY A 464 -0.93 4.97 -26.85
CA GLY A 464 -2.25 4.99 -26.23
C GLY A 464 -2.56 3.76 -25.37
N THR A 465 -1.70 2.75 -25.37
CA THR A 465 -1.85 1.54 -24.53
C THR A 465 -1.42 1.83 -23.09
N GLU A 466 -2.23 1.43 -22.13
CA GLU A 466 -1.86 1.42 -20.71
C GLU A 466 -1.10 0.13 -20.39
N LEU A 467 -0.05 0.20 -19.57
CA LEU A 467 0.66 -0.99 -19.10
C LEU A 467 0.42 -1.21 -17.61
N ILE A 468 0.04 -2.43 -17.27
CA ILE A 468 0.01 -2.95 -15.91
C ILE A 468 1.16 -3.94 -15.76
N ILE A 469 2.04 -3.69 -14.81
CA ILE A 469 3.13 -4.60 -14.44
C ILE A 469 2.70 -5.31 -13.16
N ASN A 470 2.43 -6.62 -13.29
CA ASN A 470 1.96 -7.45 -12.19
C ASN A 470 3.15 -8.13 -11.50
N LEU A 471 3.69 -7.50 -10.46
CA LEU A 471 4.82 -8.05 -9.70
C LEU A 471 4.44 -9.36 -9.01
N TYR A 472 3.22 -9.47 -8.49
CA TYR A 472 2.71 -10.72 -7.95
C TYR A 472 2.75 -11.85 -9.00
N GLY A 473 2.29 -11.57 -10.23
CA GLY A 473 2.36 -12.53 -11.33
C GLY A 473 3.79 -12.96 -11.67
N CYS A 474 4.73 -12.00 -11.72
CA CYS A 474 6.14 -12.29 -11.95
C CYS A 474 6.73 -13.20 -10.86
N ASN A 475 6.38 -12.94 -9.61
CA ASN A 475 6.87 -13.68 -8.44
C ASN A 475 6.20 -15.04 -8.23
N MET A 476 5.07 -15.28 -8.90
CA MET A 476 4.33 -16.55 -8.90
C MET A 476 4.54 -17.36 -10.19
N ASN A 477 5.39 -16.88 -11.10
CA ASN A 477 5.65 -17.55 -12.37
C ASN A 477 6.48 -18.83 -12.15
N LYS A 478 5.88 -20.00 -12.44
CA LYS A 478 6.50 -21.32 -12.28
C LYS A 478 7.69 -21.57 -13.19
N ASN A 479 7.84 -20.77 -14.25
CA ASN A 479 9.02 -20.83 -15.11
C ASN A 479 10.23 -20.13 -14.49
N ASP A 480 10.00 -19.15 -13.61
CA ASP A 480 11.04 -18.34 -12.99
C ASP A 480 11.35 -18.80 -11.55
N TRP A 481 10.36 -19.39 -10.87
CA TRP A 481 10.43 -19.79 -9.47
C TRP A 481 9.95 -21.22 -9.27
N ASP A 482 10.80 -22.05 -8.68
CA ASP A 482 10.43 -23.39 -8.21
C ASP A 482 9.58 -23.30 -6.94
N GLU A 483 8.48 -24.05 -6.90
CA GLU A 483 7.46 -24.01 -5.83
C GLU A 483 7.11 -22.56 -5.41
N PRO A 484 6.57 -21.72 -6.31
CA PRO A 484 6.42 -20.29 -6.04
C PRO A 484 5.44 -19.98 -4.90
N GLU A 485 4.51 -20.89 -4.62
CA GLU A 485 3.55 -20.75 -3.54
C GLU A 485 4.18 -20.96 -2.15
N GLU A 486 5.33 -21.65 -2.08
CA GLU A 486 6.06 -21.93 -0.84
C GLU A 486 7.00 -20.79 -0.44
N TRP A 487 7.02 -20.46 0.85
CA TRP A 487 7.99 -19.52 1.43
C TRP A 487 9.27 -20.26 1.85
N LYS A 488 10.31 -20.12 1.02
CA LYS A 488 11.57 -20.88 1.09
C LYS A 488 12.77 -19.95 0.95
N PRO A 489 13.25 -19.32 2.05
CA PRO A 489 14.41 -18.42 2.05
C PRO A 489 15.64 -19.05 1.38
N GLU A 490 15.82 -20.36 1.51
CA GLU A 490 16.93 -21.13 0.94
C GLU A 490 17.18 -20.88 -0.54
N ARG A 491 16.15 -20.48 -1.30
CA ARG A 491 16.30 -20.17 -2.72
C ARG A 491 17.27 -19.01 -3.00
N PHE A 492 17.56 -18.18 -1.99
CA PHE A 492 18.48 -17.05 -2.07
C PHE A 492 19.89 -17.35 -1.51
N LEU A 493 20.22 -18.60 -1.15
CA LEU A 493 21.46 -18.91 -0.41
C LEU A 493 22.61 -19.55 -1.20
N ASP A 494 22.38 -20.11 -2.39
CA ASP A 494 23.36 -21.06 -2.95
C ASP A 494 24.15 -20.53 -4.15
N GLY A 495 24.53 -19.25 -4.16
CA GLY A 495 25.32 -18.65 -5.27
C GLY A 495 24.62 -18.62 -6.64
N ARG A 496 23.41 -19.17 -6.75
CA ARG A 496 22.51 -19.07 -7.93
C ARG A 496 21.82 -17.71 -8.05
N PHE A 497 21.90 -16.91 -6.98
CA PHE A 497 21.41 -15.54 -6.90
C PHE A 497 22.61 -14.64 -6.63
N GLU A 498 23.15 -14.02 -7.69
CA GLU A 498 24.15 -12.97 -7.53
C GLU A 498 23.52 -11.70 -6.96
N GLN A 499 24.32 -10.75 -6.47
CA GLN A 499 23.79 -9.45 -6.02
C GLN A 499 23.02 -8.71 -7.13
N ALA A 500 23.35 -8.96 -8.40
CA ALA A 500 22.60 -8.48 -9.57
C ALA A 500 21.21 -9.14 -9.73
N ASP A 501 21.03 -10.33 -9.16
CA ASP A 501 19.77 -11.09 -9.17
C ASP A 501 18.86 -10.78 -7.98
N MET A 502 19.33 -10.06 -6.96
CA MET A 502 18.46 -9.54 -5.88
C MET A 502 17.32 -8.65 -6.43
N PHE A 503 17.46 -8.16 -7.67
CA PHE A 503 16.43 -7.45 -8.42
C PHE A 503 15.43 -8.36 -9.16
N LYS A 504 15.61 -9.69 -9.19
CA LYS A 504 14.70 -10.63 -9.88
C LYS A 504 13.27 -10.62 -9.31
N THR A 505 13.10 -10.33 -8.02
CA THR A 505 11.77 -10.16 -7.42
C THR A 505 11.09 -8.87 -7.90
N MET A 506 11.87 -7.93 -8.44
CA MET A 506 11.45 -6.58 -8.83
C MET A 506 10.62 -5.86 -7.75
N ALA A 507 10.77 -6.25 -6.48
CA ALA A 507 9.97 -5.71 -5.38
C ALA A 507 10.19 -4.21 -5.19
N PHE A 508 11.38 -3.72 -5.53
CA PHE A 508 11.73 -2.31 -5.58
C PHE A 508 11.61 -1.69 -6.98
N GLY A 509 10.96 -2.38 -7.92
CA GLY A 509 10.93 -2.03 -9.33
C GLY A 509 12.32 -2.14 -10.00
N ALA A 510 12.45 -1.55 -11.19
CA ALA A 510 13.69 -1.55 -11.96
C ALA A 510 13.90 -0.24 -12.75
N GLY A 511 15.12 -0.06 -13.24
CA GLY A 511 15.49 1.03 -14.14
C GLY A 511 15.44 2.41 -13.50
N ARG A 512 15.13 3.44 -14.30
CA ARG A 512 15.20 4.86 -13.86
C ARG A 512 14.22 5.21 -12.74
N ARG A 513 13.21 4.36 -12.55
CA ARG A 513 12.12 4.50 -11.58
C ARG A 513 12.21 3.48 -10.45
N ALA A 514 13.34 2.78 -10.30
CA ALA A 514 13.58 1.95 -9.12
C ALA A 514 13.37 2.77 -7.83
N CYS A 515 12.85 2.09 -6.81
CA CYS A 515 12.47 2.67 -5.52
C CYS A 515 13.63 3.48 -4.94
N ALA A 516 13.36 4.76 -4.63
CA ALA A 516 14.36 5.62 -4.00
C ALA A 516 14.66 5.19 -2.56
N GLY A 517 13.68 4.57 -1.88
CA GLY A 517 13.78 4.15 -0.48
C GLY A 517 14.29 2.72 -0.25
N ALA A 518 14.78 2.03 -1.28
CA ALA A 518 15.13 0.60 -1.17
C ALA A 518 16.15 0.31 -0.06
N THR A 519 17.22 1.11 0.05
CA THR A 519 18.22 0.99 1.11
C THR A 519 17.62 1.21 2.49
N GLN A 520 16.79 2.23 2.66
CA GLN A 520 16.16 2.51 3.94
C GLN A 520 15.22 1.38 4.38
N ALA A 521 14.35 0.91 3.47
CA ALA A 521 13.44 -0.18 3.75
C ALA A 521 14.20 -1.46 4.15
N THR A 522 15.27 -1.78 3.43
CA THR A 522 16.14 -2.93 3.74
C THR A 522 16.80 -2.79 5.10
N ASN A 523 17.40 -1.64 5.40
CA ASN A 523 18.07 -1.41 6.69
C ASN A 523 17.09 -1.52 7.87
N ILE A 524 15.91 -0.90 7.76
CA ILE A 524 14.89 -0.96 8.83
C ILE A 524 14.37 -2.38 9.00
N ALA A 525 13.91 -3.01 7.91
CA ALA A 525 13.29 -4.34 7.98
C ALA A 525 14.28 -5.40 8.45
N CYS A 526 15.47 -5.48 7.84
CA CYS A 526 16.46 -6.49 8.21
C CYS A 526 16.97 -6.30 9.65
N THR A 527 17.29 -5.06 10.06
CA THR A 527 17.76 -4.81 11.44
C THR A 527 16.65 -5.12 12.45
N ALA A 528 15.40 -4.75 12.16
CA ALA A 528 14.27 -5.06 13.03
C ALA A 528 14.05 -6.58 13.14
N ILE A 529 13.96 -7.31 12.01
CA ILE A 529 13.81 -8.77 12.00
C ILE A 529 14.93 -9.44 12.80
N ALA A 530 16.18 -9.04 12.55
CA ALA A 530 17.33 -9.60 13.24
C ALA A 530 17.26 -9.38 14.75
N ARG A 531 17.07 -8.14 15.21
CA ARG A 531 16.98 -7.84 16.65
C ARG A 531 15.77 -8.48 17.31
N PHE A 532 14.64 -8.57 16.61
CA PHE A 532 13.45 -9.24 17.11
C PHE A 532 13.71 -10.73 17.35
N VAL A 533 14.30 -11.42 16.38
CA VAL A 533 14.67 -12.84 16.50
C VAL A 533 15.80 -13.05 17.51
N GLN A 534 16.72 -12.09 17.62
CA GLN A 534 17.79 -12.10 18.62
C GLN A 534 17.24 -12.07 20.05
N ASP A 535 16.30 -11.17 20.35
CA ASP A 535 15.77 -10.97 21.71
C ASP A 535 14.63 -11.93 22.07
N PHE A 536 13.91 -12.51 21.09
CA PHE A 536 12.73 -13.35 21.35
C PHE A 536 12.60 -14.54 20.40
N ALA A 537 12.03 -15.63 20.92
CA ALA A 537 11.36 -16.63 20.09
C ALA A 537 9.90 -16.21 19.87
N TRP A 538 9.47 -16.21 18.62
CA TRP A 538 8.17 -15.71 18.17
C TRP A 538 7.25 -16.85 17.76
N ARG A 539 6.02 -16.89 18.27
CA ARG A 539 4.99 -17.88 17.91
C ARG A 539 3.69 -17.20 17.53
N LEU A 540 2.97 -17.76 16.57
CA LEU A 540 1.64 -17.28 16.22
C LEU A 540 0.66 -17.51 17.38
N LYS A 541 -0.33 -16.62 17.50
CA LYS A 541 -1.55 -16.92 18.23
C LYS A 541 -2.36 -17.99 17.48
N GLU A 542 -2.96 -18.93 18.23
CA GLU A 542 -3.85 -19.93 17.65
C GLU A 542 -4.96 -19.27 16.79
N GLY A 543 -5.15 -19.79 15.57
CA GLY A 543 -6.16 -19.31 14.63
C GLY A 543 -5.74 -18.13 13.74
N ASP A 544 -4.47 -17.69 13.76
CA ASP A 544 -3.95 -16.65 12.86
C ASP A 544 -3.28 -17.19 11.58
N GLU A 545 -3.32 -18.50 11.34
CA GLU A 545 -2.57 -19.24 10.29
C GLU A 545 -3.17 -19.14 8.87
N ASP A 546 -4.47 -18.84 8.75
CA ASP A 546 -5.24 -18.92 7.49
C ASP A 546 -5.98 -17.62 7.12
N LYS A 547 -5.59 -16.50 7.71
CA LYS A 547 -6.25 -15.19 7.51
C LYS A 547 -5.58 -14.32 6.45
N ASP A 548 -5.10 -14.94 5.38
CA ASP A 548 -4.30 -14.28 4.34
C ASP A 548 -5.18 -13.65 3.25
N ASP A 549 -5.84 -12.55 3.60
CA ASP A 549 -6.49 -11.66 2.64
C ASP A 549 -5.97 -10.22 2.78
N THR A 550 -5.91 -9.45 1.70
CA THR A 550 -5.34 -8.08 1.72
C THR A 550 -6.09 -7.20 0.74
N ILE A 551 -6.52 -5.99 1.11
CA ILE A 551 -6.94 -4.94 0.14
C ILE A 551 -6.69 -3.54 0.70
N GLN A 552 -5.51 -3.00 0.44
CA GLN A 552 -5.19 -1.58 0.51
C GLN A 552 -4.21 -1.26 -0.64
N LEU A 553 -3.74 -0.01 -0.73
CA LEU A 553 -2.67 0.35 -1.69
C LEU A 553 -1.46 -0.60 -1.55
N THR A 554 -1.23 -1.08 -0.32
CA THR A 554 -0.31 -2.16 0.00
C THR A 554 -1.03 -3.47 0.35
N THR A 555 -0.38 -4.61 0.12
CA THR A 555 -0.92 -5.94 0.47
C THR A 555 -0.70 -6.26 1.95
N ASN A 556 -1.38 -5.52 2.82
CA ASN A 556 -1.43 -5.75 4.27
C ASN A 556 -2.20 -7.04 4.63
N ARG A 557 -1.71 -7.83 5.60
CA ARG A 557 -2.52 -8.89 6.22
C ARG A 557 -3.88 -8.33 6.65
N LEU A 558 -4.96 -9.07 6.39
CA LEU A 558 -6.34 -8.59 6.67
C LEU A 558 -6.48 -8.18 8.12
N TYR A 559 -5.94 -9.03 9.00
CA TYR A 559 -5.89 -8.80 10.44
C TYR A 559 -4.45 -8.58 10.87
N PRO A 560 -4.20 -7.69 11.84
CA PRO A 560 -2.90 -7.54 12.46
C PRO A 560 -2.34 -8.87 12.97
N LEU A 561 -1.03 -9.05 12.84
CA LEU A 561 -0.31 -10.18 13.40
C LEU A 561 -0.36 -10.19 14.92
N HIS A 562 -0.99 -11.22 15.50
CA HIS A 562 -0.94 -11.48 16.93
C HIS A 562 0.03 -12.61 17.25
N VAL A 563 0.93 -12.36 18.21
CA VAL A 563 2.05 -13.26 18.53
C VAL A 563 2.26 -13.43 20.02
N TYR A 564 2.80 -14.58 20.39
CA TYR A 564 3.39 -14.85 21.69
C TYR A 564 4.91 -14.74 21.59
N LEU A 565 5.52 -14.07 22.57
CA LEU A 565 6.97 -13.87 22.63
C LEU A 565 7.54 -14.61 23.83
N THR A 566 8.67 -15.28 23.63
CA THR A 566 9.48 -15.85 24.71
C THR A 566 10.86 -15.22 24.65
N PRO A 567 11.29 -14.45 25.65
CA PRO A 567 12.62 -13.83 25.64
C PRO A 567 13.72 -14.87 25.50
N ARG A 568 14.66 -14.63 24.58
CA ARG A 568 15.92 -15.38 24.48
C ARG A 568 16.92 -14.65 25.39
N GLY A 569 17.28 -15.25 26.51
CA GLY A 569 18.26 -14.65 27.42
C GLY A 569 19.59 -14.46 26.70
N ARG A 570 20.14 -13.24 26.68
CA ARG A 570 21.54 -12.99 26.28
C ARG A 570 22.43 -13.75 27.26
N LYS A 571 23.40 -14.52 26.78
CA LYS A 571 24.21 -15.40 27.62
C LYS A 571 25.20 -14.63 28.49
#